data_AF-A0A8H7IW66-F1
#
_entry.id   AF-A0A8H7IW66-F1
#
_cell.length_a   1.000
_cell.length_b   1.000
_cell.length_c   1.000
_cell.angle_alpha   90.00
_cell.angle_beta   90.00
_cell.angle_gamma   90.00
#
_symmetry.space_group_name_H-M   'P 1'
#
loop_
_entity.id
_entity.type
_entity.pdbx_description
1 polymer ?
#
loop_
_entity_poly.entity_id
_entity_poly.type
_entity_poly.pdbx_seq_one_letter_code
_entity_poly.pdbx_strand_id
1 'polypeptide(L)'
;MGIQSSRPWTPKESTELLCKVFEERDKRRLRSRSRGECEEHLMDFYKFLGPYMPTAIDAYNEKTPQSSISKEESFKIIGDPGREDEEYYYDLLSEVFMLGERTLRGGISYKVKEFYAVGVVDQPRLDQENDTEFYLSP
;
A
#
# COMPACT_ATOMS: atom_id res chain seq x y z
N MET A 1 18.34 -8.03 22.08
CA MET A 1 18.44 -8.64 20.73
C MET A 1 18.38 -7.50 19.73
N GLY A 2 19.39 -7.34 18.88
CA GLY A 2 19.46 -6.22 17.95
C GLY A 2 18.37 -6.31 16.89
N ILE A 3 17.65 -5.20 16.68
CA ILE A 3 16.75 -5.03 15.54
C ILE A 3 17.63 -5.15 14.30
N GLN A 4 17.52 -6.26 13.58
CA GLN A 4 18.16 -6.38 12.26
C GLN A 4 17.50 -5.34 11.36
N SER A 5 18.19 -4.24 11.10
CA SER A 5 17.78 -3.26 10.09
C SER A 5 17.65 -3.99 8.76
N SER A 6 16.42 -4.17 8.27
CA SER A 6 16.18 -4.68 6.93
C SER A 6 16.84 -3.72 5.92
N ARG A 7 17.37 -4.30 4.83
CA ARG A 7 17.97 -3.52 3.75
C ARG A 7 16.90 -2.59 3.15
N PRO A 8 17.19 -1.32 2.80
CA PRO A 8 16.20 -0.46 2.15
C PRO A 8 15.62 -1.08 0.88
N TRP A 9 14.34 -0.85 0.62
CA TRP A 9 13.67 -1.26 -0.62
C TRP A 9 14.13 -0.40 -1.79
N THR A 10 14.41 -1.01 -2.93
CA THR A 10 14.71 -0.28 -4.16
C THR A 10 13.43 -0.07 -5.00
N PRO A 11 13.36 0.98 -5.85
CA PRO A 11 12.24 1.15 -6.78
C PRO A 11 11.99 -0.09 -7.65
N LYS A 12 13.06 -0.76 -8.08
CA LYS A 12 12.96 -2.00 -8.87
C LYS A 12 12.27 -3.13 -8.09
N GLU A 13 12.69 -3.38 -6.84
CA GLU A 13 12.05 -4.39 -5.99
C GLU A 13 10.58 -4.08 -5.73
N SER A 14 10.25 -2.80 -5.54
CA SER A 14 8.87 -2.33 -5.34
C SER A 14 8.01 -2.56 -6.57
N THR A 15 8.51 -2.20 -7.77
CA THR A 15 7.81 -2.47 -9.02
C THR A 15 7.60 -3.98 -9.23
N GLU A 16 8.63 -4.79 -8.99
CA GLU A 16 8.53 -6.25 -9.12
C GLU A 16 7.50 -6.85 -8.15
N LEU A 17 7.51 -6.42 -6.88
CA LEU A 17 6.54 -6.87 -5.88
C LEU A 17 5.11 -6.50 -6.30
N LEU A 18 4.87 -5.24 -6.65
CA LEU A 18 3.54 -4.76 -7.02
C LEU A 18 3.04 -5.44 -8.30
N CYS A 19 3.88 -5.63 -9.32
CA CYS A 19 3.48 -6.37 -10.53
C CYS A 19 3.06 -7.80 -10.19
N LYS A 20 3.80 -8.51 -9.32
CA LYS A 20 3.41 -9.86 -8.88
C LYS A 20 2.06 -9.87 -8.15
N VAL A 21 1.85 -8.91 -7.25
CA VAL A 21 0.61 -8.83 -6.47
C VAL A 21 -0.58 -8.49 -7.35
N PHE A 22 -0.45 -7.51 -8.26
CA PHE A 22 -1.59 -6.97 -9.00
C PHE A 22 -1.80 -7.62 -10.37
N GLU A 23 -0.74 -7.97 -11.11
CA GLU A 23 -0.84 -8.63 -12.42
C GLU A 23 -0.94 -10.16 -12.27
N GLU A 24 -0.07 -10.76 -11.44
CA GLU A 24 0.02 -12.22 -11.34
C GLU A 24 -0.89 -12.79 -10.24
N ARG A 25 -1.53 -11.93 -9.43
CA ARG A 25 -2.30 -12.29 -8.23
C ARG A 25 -1.52 -13.20 -7.26
N ASP A 26 -0.19 -13.13 -7.33
CA ASP A 26 0.71 -13.96 -6.52
C ASP A 26 1.24 -13.16 -5.34
N LYS A 27 0.58 -13.32 -4.19
CA LYS A 27 1.01 -12.73 -2.91
C LYS A 27 2.32 -13.35 -2.39
N ARG A 28 2.87 -14.36 -3.06
CA ARG A 28 4.00 -15.16 -2.55
C ARG A 28 5.33 -14.58 -3.01
N ARG A 29 5.80 -13.64 -2.20
CA ARG A 29 7.21 -13.31 -1.93
C ARG A 29 8.03 -12.80 -3.13
N LEU A 30 8.70 -11.68 -2.91
CA LEU A 30 9.95 -11.42 -3.60
C LEU A 30 11.00 -12.40 -3.04
N ARG A 31 11.67 -13.21 -3.86
CA ARG A 31 12.62 -14.25 -3.37
C ARG A 31 13.74 -13.67 -2.49
N SER A 32 14.07 -12.40 -2.68
CA SER A 32 15.10 -11.66 -1.94
C SER A 32 14.59 -11.04 -0.62
N ARG A 33 13.30 -11.18 -0.28
CA ARG A 33 12.68 -10.55 0.89
C ARG A 33 11.88 -11.56 1.69
N SER A 34 11.86 -11.38 3.00
CA SER A 34 10.97 -12.14 3.88
C SER A 34 9.51 -11.76 3.61
N ARG A 35 8.59 -12.63 4.04
CA ARG A 35 7.15 -12.35 3.96
C ARG A 35 6.77 -11.09 4.74
N GLY A 36 7.32 -10.93 5.95
CA GLY A 36 7.05 -9.76 6.78
C GLY A 36 7.52 -8.45 6.14
N GLU A 37 8.72 -8.43 5.53
CA GLU A 37 9.19 -7.26 4.78
C GLU A 37 8.28 -6.93 3.59
N CYS A 38 7.77 -7.93 2.87
CA CYS A 38 6.83 -7.69 1.79
C CYS A 38 5.50 -7.12 2.29
N GLU A 39 4.96 -7.65 3.39
CA GLU A 39 3.70 -7.19 3.99
C GLU A 39 3.82 -5.75 4.51
N GLU A 40 4.91 -5.43 5.23
CA GLU A 40 5.20 -4.08 5.72
C GLU A 40 5.35 -3.07 4.58
N HIS A 41 6.11 -3.44 3.54
CA HIS A 41 6.30 -2.56 2.38
C HIS A 41 5.02 -2.33 1.58
N LEU A 42 4.16 -3.34 1.44
CA LEU A 42 2.84 -3.18 0.83
C LEU A 42 1.96 -2.24 1.64
N MET A 43 1.98 -2.34 2.97
CA MET A 43 1.23 -1.45 3.86
C MET A 43 1.67 0.01 3.72
N ASP A 44 2.97 0.28 3.65
CA ASP A 44 3.47 1.64 3.43
C ASP A 44 3.09 2.18 2.06
N PHE A 45 3.11 1.32 1.04
CA PHE A 45 2.62 1.69 -0.28
C PHE A 45 1.10 1.98 -0.28
N TYR A 46 0.30 1.20 0.45
CA TYR A 46 -1.14 1.45 0.58
C TYR A 46 -1.45 2.78 1.26
N LYS A 47 -0.71 3.13 2.33
CA LYS A 47 -0.84 4.45 2.97
C LYS A 47 -0.53 5.57 1.98
N PHE A 48 0.53 5.42 1.18
CA PHE A 48 0.88 6.38 0.13
C PHE A 48 -0.21 6.50 -0.95
N LEU A 49 -0.85 5.39 -1.33
CA LEU A 49 -1.93 5.40 -2.32
C LEU A 49 -3.25 5.96 -1.78
N GLY A 50 -3.44 6.02 -0.46
CA GLY A 50 -4.67 6.46 0.21
C GLY A 50 -5.33 7.71 -0.38
N PRO A 51 -4.58 8.81 -0.63
CA PRO A 51 -5.13 10.02 -1.23
C PRO A 51 -5.72 9.85 -2.64
N TYR A 52 -5.30 8.82 -3.39
CA TYR A 52 -5.78 8.54 -4.74
C TYR A 52 -7.02 7.63 -4.76
N MET A 53 -7.34 6.98 -3.64
CA MET A 53 -8.46 6.04 -3.53
C MET A 53 -9.83 6.65 -3.84
N PRO A 54 -10.19 7.87 -3.38
CA PRO A 54 -11.49 8.45 -3.71
C PRO A 54 -11.71 8.55 -5.23
N THR A 55 -10.68 8.99 -5.97
CA THR A 55 -10.73 9.13 -7.43
C THR A 55 -10.78 7.77 -8.13
N ALA A 56 -10.04 6.78 -7.64
CA ALA A 56 -10.06 5.43 -8.18
C ALA A 56 -11.43 4.76 -7.99
N ILE A 57 -12.08 4.95 -6.83
CA ILE A 57 -13.43 4.44 -6.56
C ILE A 57 -14.44 5.06 -7.54
N ASP A 58 -14.38 6.38 -7.72
CA ASP A 58 -15.28 7.07 -8.65
C ASP A 58 -15.09 6.54 -10.09
N ALA A 59 -13.83 6.42 -10.55
CA ALA A 59 -13.51 5.87 -11.86
C ALA A 59 -13.95 4.41 -12.04
N TYR A 60 -13.76 3.57 -11.00
CA TYR A 60 -14.19 2.17 -11.02
C TYR A 60 -15.72 2.07 -11.14
N ASN A 61 -16.46 2.83 -10.33
CA ASN A 61 -17.92 2.82 -10.35
C ASN A 61 -18.50 3.37 -11.66
N GLU A 62 -17.84 4.35 -12.29
CA GLU A 62 -18.22 4.82 -13.64
C GLU A 62 -18.04 3.74 -14.71
N LYS A 63 -16.95 2.96 -14.65
CA LYS A 63 -16.67 1.85 -15.57
C LYS A 63 -17.54 0.63 -15.30
N THR A 64 -17.89 0.42 -14.04
CA THR A 64 -18.63 -0.74 -13.53
C THR A 64 -19.90 -0.29 -12.83
N PRO A 65 -20.87 0.32 -13.54
CA PRO A 65 -22.08 0.88 -12.93
C PRO A 65 -23.01 -0.17 -12.32
N GLN A 66 -22.73 -1.47 -12.52
CA GLN A 66 -23.44 -2.57 -11.86
C GLN A 66 -22.87 -2.92 -10.48
N SER A 67 -21.75 -2.31 -10.08
CA SER A 67 -21.22 -2.36 -8.72
C SER A 67 -22.25 -1.73 -7.77
N SER A 68 -22.94 -2.56 -6.98
CA SER A 68 -23.84 -2.08 -5.92
C SER A 68 -23.08 -1.60 -4.67
N ILE A 69 -21.75 -1.54 -4.74
CA ILE A 69 -20.88 -1.20 -3.62
C ILE A 69 -20.78 0.32 -3.54
N SER A 70 -21.21 0.89 -2.41
CA SER A 70 -21.09 2.33 -2.17
C SER A 70 -19.64 2.73 -1.93
N LYS A 71 -19.33 4.02 -2.11
CA LYS A 71 -17.99 4.55 -1.88
C LYS A 71 -17.50 4.30 -0.45
N GLU A 72 -18.38 4.44 0.55
CA GLU A 72 -18.05 4.13 1.95
C GLU A 72 -17.70 2.65 2.13
N GLU A 73 -18.42 1.75 1.46
CA GLU A 73 -18.16 0.32 1.54
C GLU A 73 -16.84 -0.04 0.83
N SER A 74 -16.53 0.61 -0.30
CA SER A 74 -15.22 0.49 -0.96
C SER A 74 -14.06 0.86 -0.02
N PHE A 75 -14.21 1.94 0.77
CA PHE A 75 -13.20 2.34 1.75
C PHE A 75 -13.02 1.32 2.88
N LYS A 76 -14.11 0.69 3.35
CA LYS A 76 -14.01 -0.38 4.35
C LYS A 76 -13.28 -1.59 3.78
N ILE A 77 -13.62 -2.02 2.57
CA ILE A 77 -12.99 -3.15 1.89
C ILE A 77 -11.50 -2.89 1.66
N ILE A 78 -11.09 -1.66 1.32
CA ILE A 78 -9.67 -1.32 1.19
C ILE A 78 -8.95 -1.41 2.55
N GLY A 79 -9.60 -0.97 3.63
CA GLY A 79 -9.02 -0.95 4.97
C GLY A 79 -8.91 -2.34 5.61
N ASP A 80 -9.87 -3.22 5.36
CA ASP A 80 -9.91 -4.59 5.87
C ASP A 80 -10.63 -5.51 4.86
N PRO A 81 -9.93 -6.02 3.83
CA PRO A 81 -10.57 -6.82 2.80
C PRO A 81 -10.95 -8.20 3.34
N GLY A 82 -12.25 -8.49 3.34
CA GLY A 82 -12.76 -9.84 3.54
C GLY A 82 -12.31 -10.77 2.41
N ARG A 83 -12.37 -12.10 2.65
CA ARG A 83 -12.04 -13.10 1.62
C ARG A 83 -12.95 -13.02 0.39
N GLU A 84 -14.19 -12.57 0.57
CA GLU A 84 -15.18 -12.47 -0.51
C GLU A 84 -14.97 -11.20 -1.35
N ASP A 85 -14.27 -10.20 -0.81
CA ASP A 85 -14.03 -8.90 -1.45
C ASP A 85 -12.66 -8.81 -2.13
N GLU A 86 -11.89 -9.90 -2.13
CA GLU A 86 -10.49 -9.91 -2.56
C GLU A 86 -10.31 -9.50 -4.03
N GLU A 87 -11.20 -9.96 -4.92
CA GLU A 87 -11.17 -9.59 -6.33
C GLU A 87 -11.48 -8.11 -6.54
N TYR A 88 -12.56 -7.63 -5.91
CA TYR A 88 -12.93 -6.21 -5.93
C TYR A 88 -11.83 -5.31 -5.37
N TYR A 89 -11.22 -5.71 -4.25
CA TYR A 89 -10.09 -5.02 -3.64
C TYR A 89 -8.94 -4.85 -4.63
N TYR A 90 -8.56 -5.92 -5.32
CA TYR A 90 -7.46 -5.87 -6.27
C TYR A 90 -7.80 -5.08 -7.54
N ASP A 91 -9.02 -5.16 -8.04
CA ASP A 91 -9.45 -4.40 -9.22
C ASP A 91 -9.50 -2.90 -8.92
N LEU A 92 -10.02 -2.52 -7.75
CA LEU A 92 -10.05 -1.14 -7.31
C LEU A 92 -8.64 -0.56 -7.10
N LEU A 93 -7.71 -1.34 -6.55
CA LEU A 93 -6.31 -0.93 -6.44
C LEU A 93 -5.61 -0.85 -7.80
N SER A 94 -5.95 -1.73 -8.74
CA SER A 94 -5.48 -1.62 -10.13
C SER A 94 -5.95 -0.31 -10.77
N GLU A 95 -7.16 0.15 -10.48
CA GLU A 95 -7.65 1.46 -10.95
C GLU A 95 -6.80 2.62 -10.45
N VAL A 96 -6.30 2.58 -9.21
CA VAL A 96 -5.39 3.61 -8.68
C VAL A 96 -4.13 3.75 -9.54
N PHE A 97 -3.58 2.62 -10.00
CA PHE A 97 -2.42 2.62 -10.89
C PHE A 97 -2.77 3.09 -12.31
N MET A 98 -3.98 2.80 -12.76
CA MET A 98 -4.46 3.15 -14.10
C MET A 98 -4.93 4.61 -14.22
N LEU A 99 -4.97 5.39 -13.12
CA LEU A 99 -5.30 6.81 -13.16
C LEU A 99 -4.30 7.58 -14.04
N GLY A 100 -4.70 7.87 -15.28
CA GLY A 100 -3.90 8.60 -16.27
C GLY A 100 -2.90 7.76 -17.05
N GLU A 101 -2.88 6.43 -16.87
CA GLU A 101 -1.90 5.53 -17.48
C GLU A 101 -2.55 4.49 -18.39
N ARG A 102 -1.80 4.06 -19.44
CA ARG A 102 -2.34 3.14 -20.46
C ARG A 102 -2.27 1.67 -20.07
N THR A 103 -1.41 1.32 -19.12
CA THR A 103 -1.17 -0.08 -18.71
C THR A 103 -0.91 -0.14 -17.21
N LEU A 104 -1.31 -1.25 -16.58
CA LEU A 104 -1.16 -1.45 -15.14
C LEU A 104 0.32 -1.37 -14.73
N ARG A 105 1.21 -2.03 -15.48
CA ARG A 105 2.66 -1.93 -15.30
C ARG A 105 3.21 -0.50 -15.40
N GLY A 106 2.71 0.29 -16.36
CA GLY A 106 3.07 1.69 -16.52
C GLY A 106 2.66 2.52 -15.31
N GLY A 107 1.41 2.33 -14.87
CA GLY A 107 0.86 2.87 -13.63
C GLY A 107 1.65 2.55 -12.38
N ILE A 108 1.96 1.27 -12.18
CA ILE A 108 2.80 0.79 -11.07
C ILE A 108 4.18 1.48 -11.13
N SER A 109 4.80 1.52 -12.31
CA SER A 109 6.12 2.14 -12.46
C SER A 109 6.08 3.65 -12.16
N TYR A 110 5.00 4.34 -12.54
CA TYR A 110 4.79 5.75 -12.24
C TYR A 110 4.59 5.97 -10.74
N LYS A 111 3.67 5.25 -10.09
CA LYS A 111 3.39 5.37 -8.65
C LYS A 111 4.59 4.99 -7.78
N VAL A 112 5.39 4.01 -8.20
CA VAL A 112 6.65 3.70 -7.53
C VAL A 112 7.62 4.88 -7.64
N LYS A 113 7.77 5.50 -8.81
CA LYS A 113 8.62 6.69 -8.93
C LYS A 113 8.13 7.82 -8.03
N GLU A 114 6.81 8.06 -7.98
CA GLU A 114 6.23 9.06 -7.08
C GLU A 114 6.54 8.72 -5.61
N PHE A 115 6.25 7.50 -5.15
CA PHE A 115 6.50 7.04 -3.77
C PHE A 115 7.94 7.32 -3.31
N TYR A 116 8.93 7.04 -4.16
CA TYR A 116 10.34 7.30 -3.85
C TYR A 116 10.77 8.76 -4.06
N ALA A 117 10.05 9.53 -4.88
CA ALA A 117 10.32 10.94 -5.12
C ALA A 117 9.81 11.85 -3.99
N VAL A 118 8.71 11.47 -3.33
CA VAL A 118 8.23 12.21 -2.14
C VAL A 118 9.17 11.99 -0.93
N GLY A 119 9.99 10.93 -0.96
CA GLY A 119 10.72 10.41 0.21
C GLY A 119 9.73 9.89 1.27
N VAL A 120 10.03 8.96 2.18
CA VAL A 120 11.24 8.76 2.99
C VAL A 120 12.09 10.02 3.23
N VAL A 121 11.47 11.21 3.21
CA VAL A 121 11.97 12.39 3.93
C VAL A 121 11.12 12.46 5.19
N ASP A 122 11.77 12.25 6.34
CA ASP A 122 11.23 12.39 7.70
C ASP A 122 10.00 11.55 8.07
N GLN A 123 10.20 10.26 8.37
CA GLN A 123 9.56 9.76 9.59
C GLN A 123 10.46 10.18 10.77
N PRO A 124 10.08 11.16 11.61
CA PRO A 124 10.55 11.10 12.98
C PRO A 124 10.14 9.72 13.49
N ARG A 125 11.11 8.96 13.99
CA ARG A 125 10.80 7.88 14.93
C ARG A 125 9.89 8.52 15.96
N LEU A 126 8.63 8.11 15.98
CA LEU A 126 7.82 8.21 17.18
C LEU A 126 8.50 7.27 18.18
N ASP A 127 9.58 7.77 18.78
CA ASP A 127 9.91 7.41 20.15
C ASP A 127 8.68 7.83 20.93
N GLN A 128 7.81 6.85 21.15
CA GLN A 128 6.63 6.99 21.95
C GLN A 128 7.13 7.16 23.39
N GLU A 129 7.46 8.40 23.75
CA GLU A 129 7.45 8.83 25.14
C GLU A 129 6.04 8.58 25.67
N ASN A 130 5.91 7.62 26.58
CA ASN A 130 5.30 7.83 27.88
C ASN A 130 5.39 6.52 28.67
N ASP A 131 6.21 6.51 29.72
CA ASP A 131 5.59 6.48 31.03
C ASP A 131 6.39 7.35 31.99
N THR A 132 5.71 8.40 32.41
CA THR A 132 6.04 9.25 33.53
C THR A 132 5.82 8.42 34.79
N GLU A 133 6.86 8.17 35.58
CA GLU A 133 6.66 7.98 37.02
C GLU A 133 7.28 9.15 37.80
N PHE A 134 6.43 9.66 38.67
CA PHE A 134 6.56 10.82 39.52
C PHE A 134 7.67 10.64 40.58
N TYR A 135 8.20 11.79 41.03
CA TYR A 135 9.07 11.99 42.19
C TYR A 135 8.71 11.18 43.44
N LEU A 136 9.73 10.75 44.21
CA LEU A 136 9.96 11.17 45.61
C LEU A 136 11.42 10.91 46.05
N SER A 137 11.93 11.87 46.82
CA SER A 137 13.31 12.20 47.24
C SER A 137 14.12 11.14 48.02
N PRO A 138 15.45 11.31 48.19
CA PRO A 138 16.20 10.65 49.26
C PRO A 138 15.79 11.10 50.66
#